data_AF-A0A9D4JRZ1-F1
#
_entry.id   AF-A0A9D4JRZ1-F1
#
_cell.length_a   1.000
_cell.length_b   1.000
_cell.length_c   1.000
_cell.angle_alpha   90.00
_cell.angle_beta   90.00
_cell.angle_gamma   90.00
#
_symmetry.space_group_name_H-M   'P 1'
#
loop_
_entity.id
_entity.type
_entity.pdbx_description
1 polymer ?
#
loop_
_entity_poly.entity_id
_entity_poly.type
_entity_poly.pdbx_seq_one_letter_code
_entity_poly.pdbx_strand_id
1 'polypeptide(L)'
;MEREVTVGSSLTRVKDITISDNRWRVKLTLWREACDMPHRPGTFIQVTNAVTNVHRGETLLSLTSRSFIQVYKIAIMSFPPDSWQCLLPLIKLFASFR
;
A
#
# COMPACT_ATOMS: atom_id res chain seq x y z
N MET A 1 8.22 11.01 6.59
CA MET A 1 8.61 12.18 7.41
C MET A 1 7.33 12.91 7.77
N GLU A 2 7.03 13.06 9.06
CA GLU A 2 5.85 13.80 9.52
C GLU A 2 6.23 15.27 9.67
N ARG A 3 5.37 16.17 9.21
CA ARG A 3 5.53 17.62 9.31
C ARG A 3 4.22 18.24 9.76
N GLU A 4 4.31 19.25 10.60
CA GLU A 4 3.17 20.07 10.97
C GLU A 4 3.19 21.35 10.14
N VAL A 5 2.04 21.68 9.57
CA VAL A 5 1.86 22.86 8.74
C VAL A 5 0.71 23.66 9.31
N THR A 6 0.96 24.94 9.60
CA THR A 6 -0.10 25.86 10.00
C THR A 6 -0.86 26.30 8.74
N VAL A 7 -2.13 25.90 8.63
CA VAL A 7 -3.02 26.34 7.56
C VAL A 7 -4.03 27.31 8.18
N GLY A 8 -3.83 28.61 7.95
CA GLY A 8 -4.60 29.65 8.63
C GLY A 8 -4.18 29.77 10.11
N SER A 9 -5.11 29.49 11.04
CA SER A 9 -4.89 29.50 12.50
C SER A 9 -4.78 28.10 13.12
N SER A 10 -4.91 27.03 12.32
CA SER A 10 -4.94 25.65 12.84
C SER A 10 -3.69 24.86 12.44
N LEU A 11 -3.07 24.20 13.42
CA LEU A 11 -1.99 23.22 13.22
C LEU A 11 -2.56 21.98 12.53
N THR A 12 -2.03 21.65 11.35
CA THR A 12 -2.43 20.48 10.57
C THR A 12 -1.26 19.53 10.40
N ARG A 13 -1.45 18.26 10.75
CA ARG A 13 -0.47 17.20 10.50
C ARG A 13 -0.49 16.79 9.03
N VAL A 14 0.70 16.68 8.46
CA VAL A 14 0.94 16.27 7.08
C VAL A 14 2.02 15.20 7.08
N LYS A 15 1.82 14.14 6.29
CA LYS A 15 2.75 13.02 6.21
C LYS A 15 3.06 12.67 4.77
N ASP A 16 4.33 12.70 4.43
CA ASP A 16 4.80 12.36 3.10
C ASP A 16 5.20 10.87 3.06
N ILE A 17 4.64 10.13 2.10
CA ILE A 17 4.95 8.73 1.80
C ILE A 17 5.41 8.62 0.35
N THR A 18 6.44 7.83 0.10
CA THR A 18 6.87 7.51 -1.26
C THR A 18 6.27 6.17 -1.66
N ILE A 19 5.49 6.17 -2.75
CA ILE A 19 4.94 4.96 -3.35
C ILE A 19 5.70 4.72 -4.65
N SER A 20 6.14 3.49 -4.87
CA SER A 20 6.79 3.08 -6.10
C SER A 20 6.04 1.91 -6.70
N ASP A 21 5.72 2.04 -7.98
CA ASP A 21 5.34 0.92 -8.83
C ASP A 21 6.52 0.57 -9.75
N ASN A 22 6.40 -0.52 -10.51
CA ASN A 22 7.43 -1.01 -11.42
C ASN A 22 7.90 0.03 -12.45
N ARG A 23 7.07 1.02 -12.77
CA ARG A 23 7.40 2.08 -13.74
C ARG A 23 7.73 3.41 -13.09
N TRP A 24 6.98 3.83 -12.08
CA TRP A 24 7.03 5.21 -11.60
C TRP A 24 7.10 5.27 -10.08
N ARG A 25 7.78 6.32 -9.60
CA ARG A 25 7.84 6.70 -8.19
C ARG A 25 7.08 7.99 -8.01
N VAL A 26 6.15 7.99 -7.07
CA VAL A 26 5.27 9.13 -6.79
C VAL A 26 5.28 9.39 -5.31
N LYS A 27 5.35 10.68 -4.94
CA LYS A 27 5.34 11.10 -3.55
C LYS A 27 3.92 11.51 -3.16
N LEU A 28 3.32 10.74 -2.25
CA LEU A 28 1.98 10.95 -1.72
C LEU A 28 2.05 11.80 -0.45
N THR A 29 1.29 12.88 -0.40
CA THR A 29 1.14 13.77 0.75
C THR A 29 -0.22 13.51 1.40
N LEU A 30 -0.18 12.92 2.60
CA LEU A 30 -1.33 12.65 3.44
C LEU A 30 -1.63 13.85 4.33
N TRP A 31 -2.92 14.10 4.59
CA TRP A 31 -3.40 15.22 5.39
C TRP A 31 -4.26 14.75 6.55
N ARG A 32 -4.11 15.37 7.73
CA ARG A 32 -4.96 15.17 8.92
C ARG A 32 -5.09 13.69 9.28
N GLU A 33 -6.31 13.18 9.38
CA GLU A 33 -6.67 11.81 9.75
C GLU A 33 -6.05 10.74 8.84
N ALA A 34 -5.77 11.09 7.58
CA ALA A 34 -5.09 10.16 6.67
C ALA A 34 -3.65 9.84 7.14
N CYS A 35 -3.03 10.69 7.95
CA CYS A 35 -1.67 10.48 8.47
C CYS A 35 -1.55 9.29 9.43
N ASP A 36 -2.64 8.96 10.13
CA ASP A 36 -2.69 7.88 11.11
C ASP A 36 -2.93 6.50 10.44
N MET A 37 -3.04 6.47 9.10
CA MET A 37 -3.21 5.24 8.34
C MET A 37 -1.96 4.33 8.46
N PRO A 38 -2.13 3.07 8.89
CA PRO A 38 -1.03 2.13 9.00
C PRO A 38 -0.55 1.69 7.62
N HIS A 39 0.60 2.19 7.20
CA HIS A 39 1.31 1.75 6.00
C HIS A 39 2.58 1.02 6.41
N ARG A 40 2.74 -0.21 5.93
CA ARG A 40 4.01 -0.96 6.01
C ARG A 40 4.53 -1.19 4.60
N PRO A 41 5.86 -1.21 4.39
CA PRO A 41 6.44 -1.66 3.12
C PRO A 41 5.88 -3.03 2.73
N GLY A 42 5.41 -3.17 1.50
CA GLY A 42 4.74 -4.38 1.01
C GLY A 42 3.21 -4.39 1.15
N THR A 43 2.60 -3.32 1.63
CA THR A 43 1.13 -3.15 1.62
C THR A 43 0.71 -2.45 0.32
N PHE A 44 -0.35 -2.93 -0.33
CA PHE A 44 -0.92 -2.25 -1.49
C PHE A 44 -1.87 -1.15 -1.03
N ILE A 45 -1.79 0.02 -1.66
CA ILE A 45 -2.62 1.17 -1.33
C ILE A 45 -3.29 1.64 -2.62
N GLN A 46 -4.61 1.73 -2.61
CA GLN A 46 -5.39 2.36 -3.67
C GLN A 46 -5.79 3.75 -3.21
N VAL A 47 -5.46 4.73 -4.04
CA VAL A 47 -5.83 6.13 -3.82
C VAL A 47 -6.77 6.54 -4.93
N THR A 48 -7.95 7.04 -4.58
CA THR A 48 -8.98 7.50 -5.53
C THR A 48 -9.24 8.98 -5.32
N ASN A 49 -9.43 9.73 -6.42
CA ASN A 49 -9.67 11.18 -6.43
C ASN A 49 -8.55 12.01 -5.76
N ALA A 50 -7.29 11.62 -5.96
CA ALA A 50 -6.14 12.44 -5.57
C ALA A 50 -5.87 13.55 -6.59
N VAL A 51 -5.32 14.67 -6.10
CA VAL A 51 -4.86 15.77 -6.95
C VAL A 51 -3.39 15.55 -7.28
N THR A 52 -3.05 15.54 -8.56
CA THR A 52 -1.67 15.49 -9.03
C THR A 52 -1.07 16.90 -9.08
N ASN A 53 0.18 17.02 -8.64
CA ASN A 53 0.98 18.22 -8.79
C ASN A 53 2.38 17.82 -9.24
N VAL A 54 2.99 18.55 -10.16
CA VAL A 54 4.36 18.28 -10.60
C VAL A 54 5.24 19.36 -10.00
N HIS A 55 6.17 18.97 -9.13
CA HIS A 55 7.11 19.88 -8.51
C HIS A 55 8.54 19.42 -8.74
N ARG A 56 9.38 20.28 -9.33
CA ARG A 56 10.79 19.99 -9.63
C ARG A 56 11.02 18.70 -10.44
N GLY A 57 10.07 18.35 -11.31
CA GLY A 57 10.12 17.12 -12.12
C GLY A 57 9.65 15.85 -11.40
N GLU A 58 9.26 15.94 -10.13
CA GLU A 58 8.64 14.84 -9.39
C GLU A 58 7.12 14.99 -9.38
N THR A 59 6.43 13.89 -9.67
CA THR A 59 4.98 13.83 -9.51
C THR A 59 4.64 13.64 -8.04
N LEU A 60 3.91 14.61 -7.50
CA LEU A 60 3.32 14.61 -6.18
C LEU A 60 1.83 14.28 -6.29
N LEU A 61 1.35 13.43 -5.39
CA LEU A 61 -0.06 13.22 -5.16
C LEU A 61 -0.45 13.88 -3.84
N SER A 62 -1.43 14.76 -3.87
CA SER A 62 -1.98 15.41 -2.70
C SER A 62 -3.39 14.90 -2.44
N LEU A 63 -3.64 14.48 -1.21
CA LEU A 63 -4.98 14.15 -0.76
C LEU A 63 -5.79 15.41 -0.46
N THR A 64 -7.09 15.33 -0.73
CA THR A 64 -8.06 16.39 -0.43
C THR A 64 -9.22 15.79 0.36
N SER A 65 -10.15 16.60 0.82
CA SER A 65 -11.36 16.14 1.51
C SER A 65 -12.23 15.16 0.70
N ARG A 66 -12.04 15.08 -0.62
CA ARG A 66 -12.77 14.17 -1.53
C ARG A 66 -11.98 12.93 -1.93
N SER A 67 -10.71 12.83 -1.52
CA SER A 67 -9.89 11.69 -1.85
C SER A 67 -10.12 10.54 -0.88
N PHE A 68 -10.24 9.33 -1.41
CA PHE A 68 -10.40 8.12 -0.62
C PHE A 68 -9.15 7.27 -0.72
N ILE A 69 -8.74 6.69 0.41
CA ILE A 69 -7.62 5.75 0.47
C ILE A 69 -8.16 4.41 0.95
N GLN A 70 -7.81 3.34 0.25
CA GLN A 70 -8.05 1.97 0.66
C GLN A 70 -6.73 1.23 0.76
N VAL A 71 -6.55 0.48 1.85
CA VAL A 71 -5.33 -0.27 2.13
C VAL A 71 -5.63 -1.75 1.98
N TYR A 72 -4.93 -2.40 1.07
CA TYR A 72 -5.01 -3.83 0.85
C TYR A 72 -3.82 -4.50 1.52
N LYS A 73 -4.10 -5.28 2.56
CA LYS A 73 -3.10 -6.17 3.16
C LYS A 73 -2.96 -7.38 2.25
N ILE A 74 -1.75 -7.62 1.76
CA ILE A 74 -1.41 -8.92 1.20
C ILE A 74 -1.38 -9.89 2.37
N ALA A 75 -2.42 -10.71 2.50
CA ALA A 75 -2.30 -11.94 3.26
C ALA A 75 -1.48 -12.90 2.39
N ILE A 76 -0.15 -12.83 2.50
CA ILE A 76 0.67 -13.99 2.16
C ILE A 76 0.28 -15.04 3.19
N MET A 77 -0.65 -15.90 2.80
CA MET A 77 -0.93 -17.13 3.50
C MET A 77 0.40 -17.89 3.49
N SER A 78 1.16 -17.82 4.58
CA SER A 78 2.21 -18.78 4.85
C SER A 78 1.49 -20.12 4.94
N PHE A 79 1.46 -20.86 3.83
CA PHE A 79 1.09 -22.26 3.86
C PHE A 79 2.01 -22.90 4.92
N PRO A 80 1.45 -23.49 5.98
CA PRO A 80 2.28 -24.17 6.96
C PRO A 80 3.11 -25.21 6.21
N PRO A 81 4.43 -25.29 6.45
CA PRO A 81 5.31 -26.25 5.77
C PRO A 81 4.89 -27.72 5.98
N ASP A 82 3.93 -27.99 6.87
CA ASP A 82 3.47 -29.33 7.23
C ASP A 82 2.30 -29.87 6.39
N SER A 83 1.65 -29.06 5.54
CA SER A 83 0.48 -29.54 4.76
C SER A 83 0.83 -30.33 3.48
N TRP A 84 2.12 -30.50 3.16
CA TRP A 84 2.56 -31.34 2.04
C TRP A 84 2.35 -32.84 2.28
N GLN A 85 2.14 -33.27 3.53
CA GLN A 85 1.88 -34.68 3.86
C GLN A 85 0.50 -35.17 3.37
N CYS A 86 -0.47 -34.28 3.19
CA CYS A 86 -1.82 -34.64 2.77
C CYS A 86 -1.97 -34.88 1.26
N LEU A 87 -0.99 -34.47 0.44
CA LEU A 87 -1.02 -34.63 -1.03
C LEU A 87 -0.19 -35.83 -1.54
N LEU A 88 0.60 -36.46 -0.66
CA LEU A 88 1.38 -37.65 -1.00
C LEU A 88 0.57 -38.89 -1.43
N PRO A 89 -0.69 -39.14 -0.99
CA PRO A 89 -1.45 -40.29 -1.51
C PRO A 89 -2.01 -40.05 -2.93
N LEU A 90 -2.14 -38.81 -3.40
CA LEU A 90 -2.66 -38.52 -4.75
C LEU A 90 -1.58 -38.65 -5.85
N ILE A 91 -0.33 -38.30 -5.55
CA ILE A 91 0.77 -38.41 -6.52
C ILE A 91 1.14 -39.89 -6.79
N LYS A 92 0.95 -40.78 -5.80
CA LYS A 92 1.19 -42.22 -5.99
C LYS A 92 0.13 -42.92 -6.85
N LEU A 93 -1.08 -42.34 -7.01
CA LEU A 93 -2.12 -42.93 -7.85
C LEU A 93 -1.82 -42.81 -9.36
N PHE A 94 -1.10 -41.74 -9.77
CA PHE A 94 -0.72 -41.54 -11.18
C PHE A 94 0.52 -42.33 -11.61
N ALA A 95 1.36 -42.77 -10.66
CA ALA A 95 2.56 -43.55 -10.98
C ALA A 95 2.32 -45.07 -11.11
N SER A 96 1.10 -45.55 -10.81
CA SER A 96 0.75 -46.97 -10.89
C SER A 96 -0.03 -47.37 -12.16
N PHE A 97 -0.29 -46.42 -13.06
CA PHE A 97 -0.76 -46.70 -14.43
C PHE A 97 0.47 -46.83 -15.35
N ARG A 98 1.17 -47.94 -15.24
CA ARG A 98 2.03 -48.45 -16.30
C ARG A 98 1.90 -49.96 -16.37
#